data_AF-A0A7I8DZ54-F1
#
_entry.id   AF-A0A7I8DZ54-F1
#
_cell.length_a   1.000
_cell.length_b   1.000
_cell.length_c   1.000
_cell.angle_alpha   90.00
_cell.angle_beta   90.00
_cell.angle_gamma   90.00
#
_symmetry.space_group_name_H-M   'P 1'
#
loop_
_entity.id
_entity.type
_entity.pdbx_description
1 polymer ?
#
loop_
_entity_poly.entity_id
_entity_poly.type
_entity_poly.pdbx_seq_one_letter_code
_entity_poly.pdbx_strand_id
1 'polypeptide(L)'
;MGVNYFTEEQVKELEKNPYVKKVSNKSITYAEEFKELYWIDYQNGIQPIEIFKKYGFDPNVLGAKRRNTFTERLKKQTQRVEGFKDTRKDNSGRPSAKELSLEEQIERLKHKNKVLQ
;
A
#
# COMPACT_ATOMS: atom_id res chain seq x y z
N MET A 1 -5.84 19.89 -14.61
CA MET A 1 -6.40 18.55 -14.36
C MET A 1 -6.97 18.52 -12.95
N GLY A 2 -8.29 18.31 -12.81
CA GLY A 2 -8.96 18.27 -11.51
C GLY A 2 -8.57 17.06 -10.67
N VAL A 3 -8.70 17.18 -9.35
CA VAL A 3 -8.45 16.07 -8.43
C VAL A 3 -9.71 15.21 -8.34
N ASN A 4 -9.65 13.99 -8.86
CA ASN A 4 -10.77 13.04 -8.78
C ASN A 4 -10.85 12.43 -7.38
N TYR A 5 -11.59 13.06 -6.48
CA TYR A 5 -11.89 12.49 -5.17
C TYR A 5 -12.97 11.40 -5.26
N PHE A 6 -12.89 10.40 -4.40
CA PHE A 6 -13.97 9.44 -4.22
C PHE A 6 -15.14 10.10 -3.47
N THR A 7 -16.35 9.77 -3.88
CA THR A 7 -17.56 10.09 -3.11
C THR A 7 -17.63 9.21 -1.86
N GLU A 8 -18.44 9.60 -0.88
CA GLU A 8 -18.62 8.80 0.34
C GLU A 8 -19.18 7.41 0.04
N GLU A 9 -20.05 7.30 -0.97
CA GLU A 9 -20.59 6.02 -1.44
C GLU A 9 -19.50 5.12 -2.02
N GLN A 10 -18.62 5.69 -2.87
CA GLN A 10 -17.47 4.97 -3.42
C GLN A 10 -16.48 4.53 -2.34
N VAL A 11 -16.26 5.37 -1.32
CA VAL A 11 -15.43 5.00 -0.17
C VAL A 11 -16.03 3.80 0.56
N LYS A 12 -17.33 3.84 0.89
CA LYS A 12 -18.03 2.73 1.56
C LYS A 12 -18.03 1.44 0.75
N GLU A 13 -18.11 1.53 -0.58
CA GLU A 13 -18.03 0.36 -1.45
C GLU A 13 -16.63 -0.24 -1.45
N LEU A 14 -15.59 0.60 -1.56
CA LEU A 14 -14.20 0.17 -1.51
C LEU A 14 -13.82 -0.40 -0.13
N GLU A 15 -14.38 0.11 0.97
CA GLU A 15 -14.15 -0.43 2.32
C GLU A 15 -14.64 -1.86 2.50
N LYS A 16 -15.64 -2.30 1.74
CA LYS A 16 -16.15 -3.69 1.81
C LYS A 16 -15.21 -4.71 1.20
N ASN A 17 -14.26 -4.27 0.37
CA ASN A 17 -13.35 -5.17 -0.33
C ASN A 17 -12.21 -5.62 0.61
N PRO A 18 -12.00 -6.94 0.80
CA PRO A 18 -10.96 -7.47 1.71
C PRO A 18 -9.54 -7.04 1.31
N TYR A 19 -9.33 -6.69 0.04
CA TYR A 19 -8.05 -6.23 -0.49
C TYR A 19 -7.75 -4.74 -0.23
N VAL A 20 -8.64 -4.05 0.49
CA VAL A 20 -8.47 -2.64 0.89
C VAL A 20 -8.09 -2.57 2.36
N LYS A 21 -6.89 -2.05 2.62
CA LYS A 21 -6.39 -1.83 3.99
C LYS A 21 -6.94 -0.57 4.61
N LYS A 22 -7.07 0.49 3.80
CA LYS A 22 -7.62 1.78 4.21
C LYS A 22 -8.02 2.59 2.99
N VAL A 23 -9.16 3.25 3.03
CA VAL A 23 -9.58 4.19 1.98
C VAL A 23 -10.06 5.51 2.60
N SER A 24 -9.92 6.56 1.82
CA SER A 24 -10.41 7.92 2.11
C SER A 24 -10.83 8.54 0.79
N ASN A 25 -11.52 9.67 0.82
CA ASN A 25 -11.91 10.39 -0.40
C ASN A 25 -10.72 10.71 -1.32
N LYS A 26 -9.51 10.83 -0.78
CA LYS A 26 -8.31 11.22 -1.55
C LYS A 26 -7.49 10.03 -2.01
N SER A 27 -7.37 9.01 -1.17
CA SER A 27 -6.41 7.92 -1.37
C SER A 27 -6.96 6.58 -0.93
N ILE A 28 -6.44 5.54 -1.56
CA ILE A 28 -6.70 4.14 -1.24
C ILE A 28 -5.37 3.46 -0.96
N THR A 29 -5.36 2.63 0.08
CA THR A 29 -4.23 1.81 0.51
C THR A 29 -4.63 0.36 0.31
N TYR A 30 -3.92 -0.32 -0.57
CA TYR A 30 -4.16 -1.73 -0.88
C TYR A 30 -3.47 -2.64 0.13
N ALA A 31 -4.08 -3.80 0.38
CA ALA A 31 -3.47 -4.90 1.11
C ALA A 31 -2.21 -5.41 0.40
N GLU A 32 -1.32 -6.04 1.15
CA GLU A 32 -0.08 -6.62 0.61
C GLU A 32 -0.39 -7.83 -0.29
N GLU A 33 -1.27 -8.71 0.18
CA GLU A 33 -1.78 -9.89 -0.54
C GLU A 33 -2.33 -9.52 -1.93
N PHE A 34 -3.07 -8.41 -2.01
CA PHE A 34 -3.58 -7.93 -3.30
C PHE A 34 -2.47 -7.56 -4.27
N LYS A 35 -1.37 -6.95 -3.81
CA LYS A 35 -0.27 -6.58 -4.68
C LYS A 35 0.43 -7.82 -5.24
N GLU A 36 0.57 -8.86 -4.42
CA GLU A 36 1.14 -10.14 -4.83
C GLU A 36 0.27 -10.81 -5.89
N LEU A 37 -1.02 -10.98 -5.60
CA LEU A 37 -2.00 -11.55 -6.52
C LEU A 37 -2.09 -10.76 -7.83
N TYR A 38 -2.11 -9.43 -7.73
CA TYR A 38 -2.10 -8.55 -8.88
C TYR A 38 -0.84 -8.75 -9.73
N TRP A 39 0.33 -8.85 -9.09
CA TRP A 39 1.59 -9.00 -9.81
C TRP A 39 1.66 -10.33 -10.55
N ILE A 40 1.20 -11.43 -9.94
CA ILE A 40 1.13 -12.74 -10.57
C ILE A 40 0.26 -12.68 -11.83
N ASP A 41 -0.97 -12.18 -11.71
CA ASP A 41 -1.90 -12.06 -12.85
C ASP A 41 -1.35 -11.12 -13.94
N TYR A 42 -0.66 -10.05 -13.54
CA TYR A 42 -0.04 -9.11 -14.47
C TYR A 42 1.13 -9.74 -15.24
N GLN A 43 1.95 -10.58 -14.58
CA GLN A 43 3.01 -11.34 -15.25
C GLN A 43 2.45 -12.41 -16.20
N ASN A 44 1.27 -12.95 -15.90
CA ASN A 44 0.55 -13.86 -16.79
C ASN A 44 -0.07 -13.15 -18.02
N GLY A 45 0.14 -11.83 -18.18
CA GLY A 45 -0.31 -11.06 -19.33
C GLY A 45 -1.75 -10.56 -19.25
N ILE A 46 -2.43 -10.73 -18.10
CA ILE A 46 -3.79 -10.22 -17.88
C ILE A 46 -3.75 -8.70 -17.81
N GLN A 47 -4.72 -8.02 -18.43
CA GLN A 47 -4.73 -6.56 -18.43
C GLN A 47 -5.06 -6.00 -17.04
N PRO A 48 -4.44 -4.89 -16.60
CA PRO A 48 -4.74 -4.23 -15.32
C PRO A 48 -6.24 -4.05 -15.04
N ILE A 49 -7.01 -3.68 -16.07
CA ILE A 49 -8.46 -3.47 -15.96
C ILE A 49 -9.18 -4.72 -15.48
N GLU A 50 -8.82 -5.87 -16.06
CA GLU A 50 -9.42 -7.16 -15.76
C GLU A 50 -8.99 -7.66 -14.39
N ILE A 51 -7.73 -7.46 -14.02
CA ILE A 51 -7.21 -7.83 -12.69
C ILE A 51 -7.96 -7.06 -11.59
N PHE A 52 -8.13 -5.74 -11.74
CA PHE A 52 -8.91 -4.96 -10.78
C PHE A 52 -10.36 -5.48 -10.67
N LYS A 53 -11.03 -5.77 -11.80
CA LYS A 53 -12.38 -6.35 -11.78
C LYS A 53 -12.43 -7.71 -11.10
N LYS A 54 -11.48 -8.60 -11.39
CA LYS A 54 -11.36 -9.95 -10.82
C LYS A 54 -11.32 -9.92 -9.29
N TYR A 55 -10.63 -8.95 -8.71
CA TYR A 55 -10.52 -8.77 -7.27
C TYR A 55 -11.53 -7.77 -6.68
N GLY A 56 -12.64 -7.52 -7.38
CA GLY A 56 -13.76 -6.74 -6.84
C GLY A 56 -13.53 -5.23 -6.77
N PHE A 57 -12.67 -4.68 -7.62
CA PHE A 57 -12.51 -3.24 -7.79
C PHE A 57 -13.17 -2.78 -9.10
N ASP A 58 -13.94 -1.69 -9.05
CA ASP A 58 -14.41 -1.04 -10.27
C ASP A 58 -13.28 -0.17 -10.89
N PRO A 59 -12.76 -0.52 -12.08
CA PRO A 59 -11.70 0.25 -12.73
C PRO A 59 -12.12 1.66 -13.15
N ASN A 60 -13.42 1.90 -13.33
CA ASN A 60 -13.97 3.21 -13.67
C ASN A 60 -13.91 4.14 -12.45
N VAL A 61 -14.34 3.64 -11.29
CA VAL A 61 -14.29 4.37 -10.01
C VAL A 61 -12.86 4.71 -9.63
N LEU A 62 -11.92 3.76 -9.77
CA LEU A 62 -10.49 4.01 -9.50
C LEU A 62 -9.90 5.07 -10.45
N GLY A 63 -10.32 5.05 -11.72
CA GLY A 63 -9.79 5.91 -12.78
C GLY A 63 -8.44 5.45 -13.33
N ALA A 64 -8.12 5.87 -14.56
CA ALA A 64 -6.90 5.45 -15.26
C ALA A 64 -5.62 5.84 -14.52
N LYS A 65 -5.55 7.07 -13.98
CA LYS A 65 -4.35 7.58 -13.30
C LYS A 65 -3.95 6.73 -12.10
N ARG A 66 -4.90 6.36 -11.23
CA ARG A 66 -4.60 5.54 -10.03
C ARG A 66 -4.13 4.14 -10.41
N ARG A 67 -4.76 3.52 -11.42
CA ARG A 67 -4.39 2.18 -11.90
C ARG A 67 -2.98 2.16 -12.51
N ASN A 68 -2.66 3.15 -13.33
CA ASN A 68 -1.33 3.28 -13.94
C ASN A 68 -0.27 3.49 -12.88
N THR A 69 -0.46 4.47 -11.99
CA THR A 69 0.46 4.74 -10.88
C THR A 69 0.62 3.55 -9.93
N PHE A 70 -0.43 2.77 -9.70
CA PHE A 70 -0.34 1.54 -8.92
C PHE A 70 0.60 0.54 -9.59
N THR A 71 0.38 0.25 -10.88
CA THR A 71 1.23 -0.68 -11.65
C THR A 71 2.69 -0.24 -11.67
N GLU A 72 2.95 1.05 -11.91
CA GLU A 72 4.31 1.61 -11.88
C GLU A 72 4.98 1.46 -10.51
N ARG A 73 4.23 1.64 -9.42
CA ARG A 73 4.75 1.44 -8.06
C ARG A 73 5.06 -0.01 -7.79
N LEU A 74 4.22 -0.94 -8.23
CA LEU A 74 4.47 -2.38 -8.06
C LEU A 74 5.74 -2.81 -8.80
N LYS A 75 5.94 -2.36 -10.05
CA LYS A 75 7.19 -2.60 -10.80
C LYS A 75 8.45 -2.12 -10.08
N LYS A 76 8.35 -1.02 -9.31
CA LYS A 76 9.46 -0.51 -8.48
C LYS A 76 9.61 -1.28 -7.18
N GLN A 77 8.53 -1.83 -6.63
CA GLN A 77 8.56 -2.63 -5.41
C GLN A 77 9.15 -4.02 -5.65
N THR A 78 8.89 -4.62 -6.81
CA THR A 78 9.44 -5.94 -7.18
C THR A 78 10.96 -5.94 -7.34
N GLN A 79 11.57 -4.78 -7.56
CA GLN A 79 13.03 -4.62 -7.65
C GLN A 79 13.70 -4.50 -6.27
N ARG A 80 12.91 -4.41 -5.18
CA ARG A 80 13.43 -4.27 -3.81
C ARG A 80 13.58 -5.64 -3.17
N VAL A 81 14.56 -5.78 -2.28
CA VAL A 81 14.74 -7.00 -1.47
C VAL A 81 13.53 -7.27 -0.58
N GLU A 82 12.92 -6.23 -0.03
CA GLU A 82 11.72 -6.32 0.83
C GLU A 82 10.41 -6.60 0.06
N GLY A 83 10.44 -6.57 -1.28
CA GLY A 83 9.27 -6.79 -2.13
C GLY A 83 8.13 -5.80 -1.90
N PHE A 84 6.92 -6.32 -1.67
CA PHE A 84 5.69 -5.53 -1.49
C PHE A 84 5.42 -5.07 -0.05
N LYS A 85 6.28 -5.48 0.89
CA LYS A 85 6.18 -5.22 2.33
C LYS A 85 6.20 -3.73 2.66
N ASP A 86 5.39 -3.33 3.65
CA ASP A 86 5.37 -1.95 4.14
C ASP A 86 6.53 -1.68 5.10
N THR A 87 7.57 -1.03 4.59
CA THR A 87 8.85 -0.80 5.28
C THR A 87 8.83 0.42 6.22
N ARG A 88 7.71 1.16 6.28
CA ARG A 88 7.56 2.35 7.13
C ARG A 88 7.54 2.04 8.62
N LYS A 89 7.22 0.80 9.00
CA LYS A 89 7.29 0.36 10.41
C LYS A 89 8.73 0.24 10.90
N ASP A 90 9.65 -0.09 9.98
CA ASP A 90 11.04 -0.37 10.30
C ASP A 90 11.91 0.89 10.19
N ASN A 91 11.58 1.74 9.22
CA ASN A 91 12.29 2.99 8.99
C ASN A 91 11.70 4.13 9.82
N SER A 92 12.20 4.31 11.05
CA SER A 92 11.82 5.44 11.91
C SER A 92 12.44 6.74 11.40
N GLY A 93 11.88 7.29 10.30
CA GLY A 93 12.35 8.42 9.49
C GLY A 93 13.28 9.45 10.16
N ARG A 94 12.83 10.70 10.31
CA ARG A 94 13.67 11.73 10.95
C ARG A 94 13.75 11.43 12.45
N PRO A 95 14.95 11.35 13.06
CA PRO A 95 15.07 11.17 14.50
C PRO A 95 14.38 12.33 15.23
N SER A 96 13.56 12.01 16.22
CA SER A 96 12.94 13.00 17.10
C SER A 96 14.03 13.74 17.88
N ALA A 97 13.92 15.07 17.97
CA ALA A 97 14.80 15.90 18.81
C ALA A 97 14.39 15.89 20.30
N LYS A 98 13.34 15.15 20.67
CA LYS A 98 12.90 14.99 22.05
C LYS A 98 13.86 14.04 22.78
N GLU A 99 14.31 14.43 23.98
CA GLU A 99 15.05 13.53 24.87
C GLU A 99 14.13 12.39 25.32
N LEU A 100 14.49 11.15 24.98
CA LEU A 100 13.74 9.96 25.36
C LEU A 100 14.12 9.52 26.78
N SER A 101 13.14 9.03 27.53
CA SER A 101 13.36 8.37 28.82
C SER A 101 14.24 7.12 28.65
N LEU A 102 14.94 6.71 29.72
CA LEU A 102 15.77 5.50 29.72
C LEU A 102 14.98 4.23 29.34
N GLU A 103 13.70 4.14 29.75
CA GLU A 103 12.84 3.00 29.40
C GLU A 103 12.53 2.96 27.90
N GLU A 104 12.21 4.12 27.32
CA GLU A 104 11.95 4.21 25.87
C GLU A 104 13.21 3.91 25.05
N GLN A 105 14.39 4.28 25.55
CA GLN A 105 15.67 3.92 24.91
C GLN A 105 15.91 2.41 24.89
N ILE A 106 15.62 1.73 26.00
CA ILE A 106 15.75 0.27 26.12
C ILE A 106 14.79 -0.44 25.17
N GLU A 107 13.54 -0.01 25.09
CA GLU A 107 12.55 -0.59 24.18
C GLU A 107 12.99 -0.44 22.71
N ARG A 108 13.51 0.73 22.35
CA ARG A 108 14.00 1.01 21.00
C ARG A 108 15.23 0.18 20.64
N LEU A 109 16.15 -0.01 21.59
CA LEU A 109 17.33 -0.89 21.41
C LEU A 109 16.93 -2.36 21.25
N LYS A 110 15.96 -2.84 22.05
CA LYS A 110 15.39 -4.19 21.89
C LYS A 110 14.77 -4.37 20.51
N HIS A 111 14.00 -3.39 20.03
CA HIS A 111 13.42 -3.43 18.69
C HIS A 111 14.51 -3.45 17.61
N LYS A 112 15.55 -2.62 17.73
CA LYS A 112 16.67 -2.57 16.78
C LYS A 112 17.41 -3.91 16.67
N ASN A 113 17.68 -4.57 17.80
CA ASN A 113 18.33 -5.89 17.79
C ASN A 113 17.44 -6.97 17.16
N LYS A 114 16.12 -6.91 17.35
CA LYS A 114 15.18 -7.87 16.75
C LYS A 114 15.08 -7.77 15.23
N VAL A 115 15.29 -6.58 14.67
CA VAL A 115 15.25 -6.33 13.22
C VAL A 115 16.55 -6.78 12.53
N LEU A 116 17.66 -6.83 13.27
CA LEU A 116 19.00 -7.18 12.77
C LEU A 116 19.33 -8.69 12.84
N GLN A 117 18.41 -9.52 13.30
CA GLN A 117 18.53 -10.99 13.34
C GLN A 117 17.62 -11.64 12.30
#